data_AF-A0AAU6DQK3-F1
#
_entry.id   AF-A0AAU6DQK3-F1
#
_cell.length_a   1.000
_cell.length_b   1.000
_cell.length_c   1.000
_cell.angle_alpha   90.00
_cell.angle_beta   90.00
_cell.angle_gamma   90.00
#
_symmetry.space_group_name_H-M   'P 1'
#
loop_
_entity.id
_entity.type
_entity.pdbx_description
1 polymer ?
#
loop_
_entity_poly.entity_id
_entity_poly.type
_entity_poly.pdbx_seq_one_letter_code
_entity_poly.pdbx_strand_id
1 'polypeptide(L)'
;MSTPTTLPAAVAFAQALAELADGFPTDPEGTALVTVTITNPMTGEQYPVPIEPGQLDWVTTLVRGELDTMRNSHPDESGYCGHCQGSGSAGGPGGAALLDELPADDGSRP
;
A
#
# COMPACT_ATOMS: atom_id res chain seq x y z
N MET A 1 25.48 -5.48 15.89
CA MET A 1 24.04 -5.52 15.55
C MET A 1 23.94 -5.15 14.09
N SER A 2 23.52 -6.08 13.23
CA SER A 2 23.35 -5.80 11.80
C SER A 2 22.05 -5.02 11.63
N THR A 3 22.13 -3.83 11.04
CA THR A 3 20.95 -3.06 10.63
C THR A 3 20.14 -3.91 9.64
N PRO A 4 18.80 -4.03 9.80
CA PRO A 4 17.99 -4.66 8.78
C PRO A 4 18.15 -3.86 7.49
N THR A 5 18.65 -4.50 6.44
CA THR A 5 18.63 -3.93 5.10
C THR A 5 17.19 -3.92 4.65
N THR A 6 16.48 -2.80 4.82
CA THR A 6 15.19 -2.58 4.18
C THR A 6 15.42 -2.65 2.67
N LEU A 7 14.87 -3.68 2.03
CA LEU A 7 14.93 -3.81 0.58
C LEU A 7 14.23 -2.60 -0.07
N PRO A 8 14.73 -2.11 -1.22
CA PRO A 8 13.99 -1.10 -1.98
C PRO A 8 12.56 -1.58 -2.24
N ALA A 9 11.57 -0.70 -2.12
CA ALA A 9 10.15 -1.06 -2.24
C ALA A 9 9.82 -1.81 -3.54
N ALA A 10 10.47 -1.44 -4.65
CA ALA A 10 10.34 -2.14 -5.93
C ALA A 10 10.81 -3.59 -5.87
N VAL A 11 11.93 -3.87 -5.18
CA VAL A 11 12.46 -5.23 -4.98
C VAL A 11 11.54 -6.02 -4.07
N ALA A 12 11.10 -5.42 -2.96
CA ALA A 12 10.20 -6.08 -2.02
C ALA A 12 8.86 -6.47 -2.67
N PHE A 13 8.28 -5.59 -3.49
CA PHE A 13 7.03 -5.89 -4.19
C PHE A 13 7.23 -6.97 -5.27
N ALA A 14 8.32 -6.90 -6.04
CA ALA A 14 8.64 -7.94 -7.03
C ALA A 14 8.84 -9.31 -6.38
N GLN A 15 9.50 -9.37 -5.22
CA GLN A 15 9.67 -10.61 -4.45
C GLN A 15 8.34 -11.16 -3.94
N ALA A 16 7.50 -10.33 -3.33
CA ALA A 16 6.19 -10.77 -2.85
C ALA A 16 5.31 -11.31 -3.98
N LEU A 17 5.36 -10.68 -5.16
CA LEU A 17 4.63 -11.16 -6.34
C LEU A 17 5.19 -12.49 -6.87
N ALA A 18 6.51 -12.67 -6.83
CA ALA A 18 7.14 -13.94 -7.22
C ALA A 18 6.80 -15.08 -6.23
N GLU A 19 6.78 -14.79 -4.93
CA GLU A 19 6.35 -15.75 -3.89
C GLU A 19 4.88 -16.15 -4.07
N LEU A 20 4.00 -15.20 -4.39
CA LEU A 20 2.61 -15.49 -4.73
C LEU A 20 2.53 -16.42 -5.96
N ALA A 21 3.29 -16.11 -7.00
CA ALA A 21 3.27 -16.83 -8.26
C ALA A 21 3.73 -18.28 -8.13
N ASP A 22 4.80 -18.51 -7.36
CA ASP A 22 5.39 -19.83 -7.10
C ASP A 22 4.52 -20.66 -6.14
N GLY A 23 3.98 -20.03 -5.10
CA GLY A 23 3.24 -20.75 -4.05
C GLY A 23 1.82 -21.16 -4.46
N PHE A 24 1.19 -20.44 -5.39
CA PHE A 24 -0.24 -20.56 -5.65
C PHE A 24 -0.58 -20.49 -7.15
N PRO A 25 -0.32 -21.56 -7.93
CA PRO A 25 -0.75 -21.63 -9.32
C PRO A 25 -2.28 -21.62 -9.42
N THR A 26 -2.78 -20.97 -10.46
CA THR A 26 -4.20 -20.70 -10.75
C THR A 26 -4.66 -21.28 -12.07
N ASP A 27 -3.74 -21.43 -13.02
CA ASP A 27 -4.00 -21.85 -14.38
C ASP A 27 -3.35 -23.23 -14.65
N PRO A 28 -3.82 -23.96 -15.68
CA PRO A 28 -3.20 -25.23 -16.07
C PRO A 28 -1.73 -25.03 -16.45
N GLU A 29 -0.92 -26.07 -16.20
CA GLU A 29 0.49 -26.08 -16.60
C GLU A 29 0.63 -25.81 -18.11
N GLY A 30 1.61 -24.98 -18.47
CA GLY A 30 1.87 -24.57 -19.86
C GLY A 30 1.01 -23.40 -20.34
N THR A 31 0.16 -22.83 -19.49
CA THR A 31 -0.51 -21.56 -19.77
C THR A 31 0.52 -20.45 -19.97
N ALA A 32 0.28 -19.60 -20.97
CA ALA A 32 1.17 -18.47 -21.25
C ALA A 32 1.14 -17.46 -20.09
N LEU A 33 2.32 -17.11 -19.59
CA LEU A 33 2.47 -16.17 -18.48
C LEU A 33 2.39 -14.72 -18.96
N VAL A 34 1.91 -13.86 -18.07
CA VAL A 34 1.98 -12.40 -18.18
C VAL A 34 3.19 -11.91 -17.40
N THR A 35 3.98 -11.00 -17.97
CA THR A 35 5.09 -10.38 -17.24
C THR A 35 4.68 -9.04 -16.64
N VAL A 36 4.72 -8.94 -15.32
CA VAL A 36 4.59 -7.66 -14.60
C VAL A 36 5.98 -7.10 -14.35
N THR A 37 6.27 -5.91 -14.85
CA THR A 37 7.57 -5.26 -14.66
C THR A 37 7.49 -4.16 -13.62
N ILE A 38 8.25 -4.30 -12.54
CA ILE A 38 8.37 -3.30 -11.49
C ILE A 38 9.65 -2.50 -11.75
N THR A 39 9.52 -1.18 -11.94
CA THR A 39 10.68 -0.31 -12.17
C THR A 39 11.01 0.47 -10.90
N ASN A 40 12.26 0.41 -10.45
CA ASN A 40 12.78 1.32 -9.44
C ASN A 40 12.97 2.71 -10.08
N PRO A 41 12.20 3.74 -9.70
CA PRO A 41 12.27 5.04 -10.35
C PRO A 41 13.59 5.79 -10.06
N MET A 42 14.29 5.44 -8.98
CA MET A 42 15.54 6.09 -8.58
C MET A 42 16.74 5.59 -9.38
N THR A 43 16.72 4.32 -9.78
CA THR A 43 17.85 3.68 -10.46
C THR A 43 17.55 3.28 -11.90
N GLY A 44 16.27 3.24 -12.29
CA GLY A 44 15.81 2.71 -13.57
C GLY A 44 15.88 1.18 -13.67
N GLU A 45 16.30 0.49 -12.61
CA GLU A 45 16.37 -0.97 -12.56
C GLU A 45 14.97 -1.57 -12.67
N GLN A 46 14.85 -2.66 -13.42
CA GLN A 46 13.59 -3.35 -13.67
C GLN A 46 13.60 -4.75 -13.09
N TYR A 47 12.51 -5.12 -12.43
CA TYR A 47 12.28 -6.43 -11.86
C TYR A 47 11.06 -7.05 -12.56
N PRO A 48 11.27 -7.87 -13.60
CA PRO A 48 10.19 -8.59 -14.27
C PRO A 48 9.76 -9.80 -13.43
N VAL A 49 8.46 -9.95 -13.23
CA VAL A 49 7.86 -11.09 -12.52
C VAL A 49 6.84 -11.74 -13.45
N PRO A 50 7.11 -12.97 -13.94
CA PRO A 50 6.14 -13.72 -14.71
C PRO A 50 5.07 -14.29 -13.77
N ILE A 51 3.81 -14.06 -14.10
CA ILE A 51 2.65 -14.55 -13.35
C ILE A 51 1.61 -15.12 -14.31
N GLU A 52 0.74 -15.96 -13.81
CA GLU A 52 -0.38 -16.49 -14.58
C GLU A 52 -1.51 -15.46 -14.74
N PRO A 53 -2.33 -15.54 -15.81
CA PRO A 53 -3.53 -14.71 -15.96
C PRO A 53 -4.46 -14.73 -14.72
N GLY A 54 -4.73 -15.91 -14.15
CA GLY A 54 -5.57 -16.02 -12.95
C GLY A 54 -4.97 -15.30 -11.72
N GLN A 55 -3.65 -15.35 -11.56
CA GLN A 55 -2.93 -14.60 -10.52
C GLN A 55 -3.02 -13.08 -10.74
N LEU A 56 -2.94 -12.61 -11.99
CA LEU A 56 -3.12 -11.19 -12.31
C LEU A 56 -4.54 -10.71 -11.94
N ASP A 57 -5.56 -11.53 -12.20
CA ASP A 57 -6.94 -11.24 -11.82
C ASP A 57 -7.12 -11.18 -10.29
N TRP A 58 -6.45 -12.06 -9.54
CA TRP A 58 -6.45 -12.01 -8.07
C TRP A 58 -5.82 -10.73 -7.54
N VAL A 59 -4.62 -10.38 -8.00
CA VAL A 59 -3.93 -9.15 -7.59
C VAL A 59 -4.79 -7.93 -7.93
N THR A 60 -5.41 -7.91 -9.11
CA THR A 60 -6.33 -6.84 -9.52
C THR A 60 -7.53 -6.73 -8.57
N THR A 61 -8.10 -7.86 -8.17
CA THR A 61 -9.25 -7.89 -7.25
C THR A 61 -8.87 -7.41 -5.86
N LEU A 62 -7.71 -7.83 -5.33
CA LEU A 62 -7.20 -7.36 -4.04
C LEU A 62 -6.99 -5.85 -4.02
N VAL A 63 -6.34 -5.30 -5.05
CA VAL A 63 -6.13 -3.85 -5.17
C VAL A 63 -7.45 -3.09 -5.23
N ARG A 64 -8.43 -3.59 -6.00
CA ARG A 64 -9.76 -2.96 -6.07
C ARG A 64 -10.48 -2.99 -4.72
N GLY A 65 -10.44 -4.11 -4.00
CA GLY A 65 -11.06 -4.24 -2.68
C GLY A 65 -10.47 -3.28 -1.65
N GLU A 66 -9.14 -3.09 -1.68
CA GLU A 66 -8.48 -2.11 -0.80
C GLU A 66 -8.89 -0.68 -1.15
N LEU A 67 -8.95 -0.35 -2.45
CA LEU A 67 -9.43 0.97 -2.89
C LEU A 67 -10.87 1.24 -2.44
N ASP A 68 -11.76 0.25 -2.53
CA ASP A 68 -13.14 0.37 -2.07
C ASP A 68 -13.24 0.48 -0.55
N THR A 69 -12.41 -0.27 0.20
CA THR A 69 -12.31 -0.13 1.65
C THR A 69 -11.88 1.28 2.05
N MET A 70 -10.90 1.85 1.36
CA MET A 70 -10.42 3.21 1.61
C MET A 70 -11.49 4.28 1.30
N ARG A 71 -12.30 4.08 0.24
CA ARG A 71 -13.45 4.95 -0.07
C ARG A 71 -14.53 4.86 1.02
N ASN A 72 -14.91 3.64 1.40
CA ASN A 72 -16.00 3.36 2.32
C ASN A 72 -15.67 3.65 3.79
N SER A 73 -14.38 3.81 4.14
CA SER A 73 -13.95 4.22 5.47
C SER A 73 -14.27 5.70 5.79
N HIS A 74 -14.89 6.44 4.85
CA HIS A 74 -15.28 7.83 5.00
C HIS A 74 -16.80 7.99 5.09
N PRO A 75 -17.35 8.83 6.00
CA PRO A 75 -18.79 8.99 6.19
C PRO A 75 -19.57 9.51 4.97
N ASP A 76 -18.86 10.12 4.01
CA ASP A 76 -19.40 10.62 2.75
C ASP A 76 -19.03 9.74 1.54
N GLU A 77 -18.38 8.59 1.77
CA GLU A 77 -17.93 7.60 0.77
C GLU A 77 -17.05 8.18 -0.36
N SER A 78 -16.64 9.44 -0.25
CA SER A 78 -15.97 10.18 -1.31
C SER A 78 -14.48 9.85 -1.41
N GLY A 79 -13.93 9.22 -0.37
CA GLY A 79 -12.48 9.03 -0.18
C GLY A 79 -11.74 10.33 0.15
N TYR A 80 -12.43 11.46 0.36
CA TYR A 80 -11.84 12.75 0.69
C TYR A 80 -11.77 12.98 2.20
N CYS A 81 -10.57 12.91 2.77
CA CYS A 81 -10.34 13.30 4.15
C CYS A 81 -9.54 14.60 4.25
N GLY A 82 -9.85 15.52 5.17
CA GLY A 82 -9.08 16.76 5.36
C GLY A 82 -7.60 16.51 5.72
N HIS A 83 -7.29 15.33 6.26
CA HIS A 83 -5.93 14.90 6.59
C HIS A 83 -5.11 14.50 5.35
N CYS A 84 -5.74 13.88 4.36
CA CYS A 84 -5.13 13.38 3.13
C CYS A 84 -5.51 14.19 1.88
N GLN A 85 -6.42 15.16 2.01
CA GLN A 85 -7.04 15.93 0.92
C GLN A 85 -7.52 15.05 -0.24
N GLY A 86 -8.03 13.85 0.06
CA GLY A 86 -8.48 12.87 -0.95
C GLY A 86 -7.38 12.23 -1.80
N SER A 87 -6.11 12.42 -1.44
CA SER A 87 -4.97 11.84 -2.17
C SER A 87 -4.67 10.37 -1.81
N GLY A 88 -5.31 9.82 -0.77
CA GLY A 88 -5.00 8.49 -0.24
C GLY A 88 -3.59 8.35 0.36
N SER A 89 -2.85 9.45 0.52
CA SER A 89 -1.49 9.43 1.08
C SER A 89 -1.53 9.53 2.60
N ALA A 90 -1.08 8.49 3.32
CA ALA A 90 -0.80 8.60 4.75
C ALA A 90 0.48 9.43 4.96
N GLY A 91 0.35 10.61 5.59
CA GLY A 91 1.50 11.47 5.89
C GLY A 91 1.28 12.98 5.95
N GLY A 92 0.05 13.49 5.82
CA GLY A 92 -0.25 14.90 6.09
C GLY A 92 -0.09 15.23 7.59
N PRO A 93 0.27 16.47 7.97
CA PRO A 93 0.58 16.85 9.35
C PRO A 93 -0.65 16.94 10.28
N GLY A 94 -1.74 16.22 9.97
CA GLY A 94 -3.00 16.23 10.73
C GLY A 94 -2.98 15.37 12.01
N GLY A 95 -1.82 15.13 12.61
CA GLY A 95 -1.70 14.33 13.84
C GLY A 95 -0.67 14.80 14.87
N ALA A 96 0.11 15.84 14.58
CA ALA A 96 1.21 16.29 15.44
C ALA A 96 1.10 17.74 15.95
N ALA A 97 -0.02 18.43 15.71
CA ALA A 97 -0.23 19.81 16.13
C ALA A 97 -1.38 19.97 17.14
N LEU A 98 -1.50 19.05 18.10
CA LEU A 98 -2.48 19.19 19.19
C LEU A 98 -1.98 18.58 20.52
N LEU A 99 -0.69 18.76 20.81
CA LEU A 99 -0.14 18.45 22.14
C LEU A 99 0.72 19.58 22.74
N ASP A 100 0.79 20.76 22.12
CA ASP A 100 1.33 21.94 22.80
C ASP A 100 0.17 22.80 23.32
N GLU A 101 0.20 23.01 24.65
CA GLU A 101 -0.73 23.73 25.52
C GLU A 101 -2.04 23.02 25.89
N LEU A 102 -1.94 22.13 26.89
CA LEU A 102 -2.97 22.07 27.93
C LEU A 102 -2.97 23.42 28.68
N PRO A 103 -4.06 24.22 28.66
CA PRO A 103 -4.15 25.35 29.58
C PRO A 103 -4.14 24.82 31.02
N ALA A 104 -3.32 25.45 31.85
CA ALA A 104 -3.19 25.10 33.26
C ALA A 104 -4.55 25.10 33.98
N ASP A 105 -4.78 24.05 34.76
CA ASP A 105 -5.85 23.96 35.75
C ASP A 105 -5.75 25.13 36.74
N ASP A 106 -6.66 26.10 36.63
CA ASP A 106 -6.76 27.26 37.52
C ASP A 106 -7.92 27.12 38.54
N GLY A 107 -8.23 25.89 38.95
CA GLY A 107 -8.78 25.63 40.28
C GLY A 107 -10.11 26.31 40.61
N SER A 108 -10.93 26.65 39.61
CA SER A 108 -12.20 27.33 39.83
C SER A 108 -13.37 26.52 39.28
N ARG A 109 -13.89 25.60 40.10
CA ARG A 109 -15.25 25.07 39.95
C ARG A 109 -16.09 25.53 41.15
N PRO A 110 -17.29 26.10 40.95
CA PRO A 110 -18.31 26.14 41.98
C PRO A 110 -18.93 24.76 42.22
#